data_AF-A0A0Q6YQ14-F1
#
_entry.id   AF-A0A0Q6YQ14-F1
#
_cell.length_a   1.000
_cell.length_b   1.000
_cell.length_c   1.000
_cell.angle_alpha   90.00
_cell.angle_beta   90.00
_cell.angle_gamma   90.00
#
_symmetry.space_group_name_H-M   'P 1'
#
loop_
_entity.id
_entity.type
_entity.pdbx_description
1 polymer ?
#
loop_
_entity_poly.entity_id
_entity_poly.type
_entity_poly.pdbx_seq_one_letter_code
_entity_poly.pdbx_strand_id
1 'polypeptide(L)'
;MSTSGDYHAPAPRVERARGVTDGSGNVTFTWPAGAFSVPPVVTHSIEAASVGVRTARITANSATSTTFQVLVTTGVTVLGISVLGPGVAAAGVTVHAQAGAP
;
A
#
# COMPACT_ATOMS: atom_id res chain seq x y z
N MET A 1 15.10 38.88 27.58
CA MET A 1 14.29 38.73 26.35
C MET A 1 13.73 37.31 26.39
N SER A 2 12.43 37.13 26.58
CA SER A 2 11.80 35.80 26.70
C SER A 2 11.38 35.31 25.32
N THR A 3 11.84 34.12 24.91
CA THR A 3 11.49 33.46 23.64
C THR A 3 10.30 32.50 23.80
N SER A 4 9.36 32.82 24.68
CA SER A 4 8.16 31.99 24.85
C SER A 4 7.23 32.17 23.66
N GLY A 5 6.99 31.09 22.94
CA GLY A 5 6.00 30.98 21.89
C GLY A 5 5.53 29.54 21.83
N ASP A 6 4.21 29.35 21.77
CA ASP A 6 3.63 28.02 21.62
C ASP A 6 3.76 27.60 20.16
N TYR A 7 4.69 26.69 19.88
CA TYR A 7 4.79 26.06 18.56
C TYR A 7 3.80 24.91 18.47
N HIS A 8 2.81 25.05 17.60
CA HIS A 8 1.96 23.93 17.20
C HIS A 8 2.48 23.37 15.87
N ALA A 9 3.03 22.16 15.90
CA ALA A 9 3.39 21.47 14.67
C ALA A 9 2.14 21.30 13.79
N PRO A 10 2.20 21.63 12.48
CA PRO A 10 1.12 21.31 11.56
C PRO A 10 0.83 19.80 11.59
N ALA A 11 -0.45 19.43 11.51
CA ALA A 11 -0.82 18.02 11.39
C ALA A 11 -0.10 17.38 10.19
N PRO A 12 0.43 16.15 10.30
CA PRO A 12 1.04 15.46 9.18
C PRO A 12 0.05 15.38 8.02
N ARG A 13 0.48 15.78 6.81
CA ARG A 13 -0.35 15.64 5.61
C ARG A 13 -0.56 14.16 5.34
N VAL A 14 -1.83 13.74 5.27
CA VAL A 14 -2.24 12.36 4.96
C VAL A 14 -2.94 12.35 3.63
N GLU A 15 -2.38 11.63 2.66
CA GLU A 15 -2.99 11.41 1.34
C GLU A 15 -3.65 10.03 1.30
N ARG A 16 -4.77 9.93 0.58
CA ARG A 16 -5.53 8.68 0.43
C ARG A 16 -5.80 8.43 -1.04
N ALA A 17 -5.61 7.18 -1.47
CA ALA A 17 -5.89 6.79 -2.84
C ALA A 17 -6.49 5.38 -2.89
N ARG A 18 -7.31 5.15 -3.93
CA ARG A 18 -7.87 3.84 -4.29
C ARG A 18 -7.48 3.55 -5.72
N GLY A 19 -7.04 2.33 -5.99
CA GLY A 19 -6.60 1.90 -7.30
C GLY A 19 -6.84 0.41 -7.50
N VAL A 20 -6.82 -0.02 -8.76
CA VAL A 20 -7.04 -1.41 -9.14
C VAL A 20 -5.78 -1.94 -9.80
N THR A 21 -5.40 -3.17 -9.45
CA THR A 21 -4.21 -3.81 -10.02
C THR A 21 -4.38 -4.20 -11.48
N ASP A 22 -3.32 -4.01 -12.25
CA ASP A 22 -3.22 -4.39 -13.66
C ASP A 22 -3.01 -5.91 -13.85
N GLY A 23 -2.83 -6.35 -15.11
CA GLY A 23 -2.58 -7.75 -15.46
C GLY A 23 -1.29 -8.34 -14.87
N SER A 24 -0.36 -7.49 -14.42
CA SER A 24 0.87 -7.89 -13.73
C SER A 24 0.73 -7.83 -12.20
N GLY A 25 -0.48 -7.54 -11.70
CA GLY A 25 -0.77 -7.41 -10.28
C GLY A 25 -0.25 -6.09 -9.69
N ASN A 26 0.11 -5.10 -10.51
CA ASN A 26 0.67 -3.84 -10.02
C ASN A 26 -0.39 -2.76 -9.95
N VAL A 27 -0.26 -1.87 -8.97
CA VAL A 27 -1.01 -0.61 -8.89
C VAL A 27 -0.06 0.50 -8.45
N THR A 28 -0.10 1.63 -9.15
CA THR A 28 0.72 2.80 -8.84
C THR A 28 -0.18 3.95 -8.44
N PHE A 29 0.10 4.52 -7.26
CA PHE A 29 -0.51 5.73 -6.76
C PHE A 29 0.40 6.91 -7.04
N THR A 30 -0.16 7.99 -7.57
CA THR A 30 0.54 9.27 -7.73
C THR A 30 0.08 10.21 -6.64
N TRP A 31 1.03 10.73 -5.88
CA TRP A 31 0.77 11.70 -4.82
C TRP A 31 0.81 13.13 -5.40
N PRO A 32 0.03 14.06 -4.85
CA PRO A 32 0.10 15.46 -5.27
C PRO A 32 1.53 16.00 -5.13
N ALA A 33 1.95 16.81 -6.09
CA ALA A 33 3.27 17.42 -6.06
C ALA A 33 3.47 18.24 -4.78
N GLY A 34 4.59 18.02 -4.08
CA GLY A 34 4.89 18.69 -2.82
C GLY A 34 4.11 18.19 -1.60
N ALA A 35 3.27 17.15 -1.74
CA ALA A 35 2.60 16.53 -0.60
C ALA A 35 3.61 15.92 0.40
N PHE A 36 4.68 15.33 -0.13
CA PHE A 36 5.76 14.74 0.65
C PHE A 36 7.11 15.26 0.13
N SER A 37 8.03 15.57 1.05
CA SER A 37 9.42 15.95 0.72
C SER A 37 10.37 14.74 0.62
N VAL A 38 9.94 13.61 1.19
CA VAL A 38 10.64 12.31 1.21
C VAL A 38 9.61 11.20 0.95
N PRO A 39 10.02 9.96 0.61
CA PRO A 39 9.08 8.86 0.46
C PRO A 39 8.20 8.69 1.72
N PRO A 40 6.87 8.66 1.57
CA PRO A 40 5.96 8.58 2.72
C PRO A 40 5.95 7.18 3.34
N VAL A 41 5.49 7.10 4.59
CA VAL A 41 5.05 5.84 5.19
C VAL A 41 3.65 5.52 4.67
N VAL A 42 3.48 4.33 4.09
CA VAL A 42 2.21 3.95 3.45
C VAL A 42 1.61 2.73 4.14
N THR A 43 0.38 2.88 4.63
CA THR A 43 -0.47 1.77 5.05
C THR A 43 -1.44 1.44 3.94
N HIS A 44 -1.80 0.15 3.82
CA HIS A 44 -2.70 -0.30 2.76
C HIS A 44 -3.72 -1.31 3.28
N SER A 45 -4.84 -1.40 2.57
CA SER A 45 -5.80 -2.50 2.70
C SER A 45 -6.19 -3.02 1.33
N ILE A 46 -6.51 -4.31 1.26
CA ILE A 46 -6.89 -5.00 0.03
C ILE A 46 -8.38 -5.31 0.08
N GLU A 47 -9.11 -4.89 -0.95
CA GLU A 47 -10.50 -5.25 -1.20
C GLU A 47 -10.55 -6.17 -2.43
N ALA A 48 -10.91 -7.44 -2.21
CA ALA A 48 -10.95 -8.47 -3.25
C ALA A 48 -12.01 -9.53 -2.93
N ALA A 49 -12.33 -10.37 -3.92
CA ALA A 49 -13.22 -11.53 -3.75
C ALA A 49 -12.67 -12.50 -2.69
N SER A 50 -13.58 -13.27 -2.07
CA SER A 50 -13.31 -14.14 -0.91
C SER A 50 -12.37 -15.32 -1.17
N VAL A 51 -12.11 -15.67 -2.43
CA VAL A 51 -11.31 -16.85 -2.81
C VAL A 51 -9.84 -16.48 -2.96
N GLY A 52 -8.95 -17.14 -2.23
CA GLY A 52 -7.48 -16.99 -2.31
C GLY A 52 -6.91 -16.07 -1.23
N VAL A 53 -5.67 -16.32 -0.84
CA VAL A 53 -4.91 -15.44 0.07
C VAL A 53 -4.15 -14.42 -0.76
N ARG A 54 -4.21 -13.15 -0.37
CA ARG A 54 -3.53 -12.06 -1.07
C ARG A 54 -2.45 -11.45 -0.21
N THR A 55 -1.34 -11.15 -0.84
CA THR A 55 -0.25 -10.40 -0.23
C THR A 55 0.05 -9.20 -1.12
N ALA A 56 0.23 -8.04 -0.50
CA ALA A 56 0.69 -6.84 -1.18
C ALA A 56 2.07 -6.46 -0.66
N ARG A 57 2.93 -6.01 -1.56
CA ARG A 57 4.25 -5.46 -1.22
C ARG A 57 4.48 -4.16 -1.97
N ILE A 58 5.15 -3.21 -1.35
CA ILE A 58 5.61 -2.00 -2.01
C ILE A 58 6.84 -2.38 -2.86
N THR A 59 6.79 -2.11 -4.16
CA THR A 59 7.90 -2.39 -5.10
C THR A 59 8.66 -1.14 -5.48
N ALA A 60 8.04 0.04 -5.38
CA ALA A 60 8.68 1.33 -5.52
C ALA A 60 8.00 2.35 -4.60
N ASN A 61 8.78 3.23 -3.97
CA ASN A 61 8.26 4.31 -3.14
C ASN A 61 9.10 5.57 -3.30
N SER A 62 8.44 6.66 -3.65
CA SER A 62 9.04 7.98 -3.82
C SER A 62 8.11 9.04 -3.23
N ALA A 63 8.61 10.28 -3.12
CA ALA A 63 7.81 11.41 -2.64
C ALA A 63 6.57 11.69 -3.51
N THR A 64 6.58 11.29 -4.78
CA THR A 64 5.50 11.57 -5.74
C THR A 64 4.72 10.33 -6.15
N SER A 65 5.15 9.12 -5.78
CA SER A 65 4.45 7.89 -6.14
C SER A 65 4.79 6.69 -5.25
N THR A 66 3.82 5.77 -5.12
CA THR A 66 4.03 4.46 -4.49
C THR A 66 3.42 3.38 -5.37
N THR A 67 4.20 2.35 -5.68
CA THR A 67 3.75 1.18 -6.43
C THR A 67 3.65 -0.03 -5.52
N PHE A 68 2.51 -0.71 -5.57
CA PHE A 68 2.27 -2.00 -4.93
C PHE A 68 2.22 -3.10 -5.98
N GLN A 69 2.75 -4.26 -5.63
CA GLN A 69 2.47 -5.53 -6.31
C GLN A 69 1.61 -6.40 -5.40
N VAL A 70 0.52 -6.91 -5.94
CA VAL A 70 -0.40 -7.82 -5.27
C VAL A 70 -0.29 -9.20 -5.91
N LEU A 71 -0.04 -10.21 -5.08
CA LEU A 71 -0.04 -11.61 -5.46
C LEU A 71 -1.25 -12.31 -4.84
N VAL A 72 -1.77 -13.30 -5.54
CA VAL A 72 -2.80 -14.22 -5.05
C VAL A 72 -2.24 -15.63 -5.05
N THR A 73 -2.54 -16.37 -3.98
CA THR A 73 -2.20 -17.79 -3.86
C THR A 73 -3.39 -18.57 -3.30
N THR A 74 -3.45 -19.86 -3.61
CA THR A 74 -4.43 -20.79 -3.07
C THR A 74 -3.76 -21.68 -2.02
N GLY A 75 -4.46 -21.88 -0.90
CA GLY A 75 -4.03 -22.85 0.11
C GLY A 75 -4.52 -24.25 -0.25
N VAL A 76 -3.70 -25.26 0.06
CA VAL A 76 -4.09 -26.67 0.04
C VAL A 76 -3.70 -27.32 1.36
N THR A 77 -4.45 -28.33 1.79
CA THR A 77 -4.12 -29.15 2.95
C THR A 77 -3.57 -30.49 2.49
N VAL A 78 -2.34 -30.82 2.87
CA VAL A 78 -1.69 -32.08 2.54
C VAL A 78 -1.32 -32.78 3.84
N LEU A 79 -1.89 -33.96 4.08
CA LEU A 79 -1.63 -34.77 5.28
C LEU A 79 -1.83 -34.00 6.60
N GLY A 80 -2.81 -33.09 6.65
CA GLY A 80 -3.11 -32.25 7.81
C GLY A 80 -2.27 -30.96 7.93
N ILE A 81 -1.34 -30.71 7.01
CA ILE A 81 -0.51 -29.50 6.97
C ILE A 81 -1.12 -28.52 5.96
N SER A 82 -1.34 -27.27 6.37
CA SER A 82 -1.80 -26.21 5.47
C SER A 82 -0.62 -25.54 4.77
N VAL A 83 -0.60 -25.58 3.44
CA VAL A 83 0.48 -25.05 2.60
C VAL A 83 -0.10 -24.03 1.62
N LEU A 84 0.61 -22.92 1.42
CA LEU A 84 0.29 -21.93 0.39
C LEU A 84 1.06 -22.27 -0.89
N GLY A 85 0.37 -22.25 -2.03
CA GLY A 85 1.01 -22.37 -3.33
C GLY A 85 1.86 -21.14 -3.69
N PRO A 86 2.60 -21.18 -4.82
CA PRO A 86 3.31 -20.01 -5.32
C PRO A 86 2.32 -18.88 -5.63
N GLY A 87 2.71 -17.65 -5.31
CA GLY A 87 1.91 -16.47 -5.62
C GLY A 87 1.95 -16.15 -7.12
N VAL A 88 0.79 -15.92 -7.72
CA VAL A 88 0.65 -15.40 -9.08
C VAL A 88 0.13 -13.97 -9.04
N ALA A 89 0.34 -13.19 -10.11
CA ALA A 89 -0.15 -11.82 -10.21
C ALA A 89 -1.67 -11.74 -9.99
N ALA A 90 -2.10 -10.88 -9.07
CA ALA A 90 -3.52 -10.68 -8.76
C ALA A 90 -4.05 -9.46 -9.51
N ALA A 91 -4.62 -9.67 -10.69
CA ALA A 91 -5.27 -8.61 -11.47
C ALA A 91 -6.67 -8.27 -10.93
N GLY A 92 -7.11 -7.01 -11.08
CA GLY A 92 -8.46 -6.58 -10.72
C GLY A 92 -8.72 -6.43 -9.21
N VAL A 93 -7.67 -6.45 -8.38
CA VAL A 93 -7.76 -6.26 -6.93
C VAL A 93 -7.78 -4.78 -6.61
N THR A 94 -8.73 -4.35 -5.77
CA THR A 94 -8.74 -2.98 -5.25
C THR A 94 -7.73 -2.86 -4.11
N VAL A 95 -6.86 -1.87 -4.18
CA VAL A 95 -5.96 -1.48 -3.08
C VAL A 95 -6.34 -0.08 -2.63
N HIS A 96 -6.53 0.07 -1.31
CA HIS A 96 -6.67 1.36 -0.65
C HIS A 96 -5.35 1.69 0.02
N ALA A 97 -4.79 2.86 -0.25
CA ALA A 97 -3.54 3.32 0.32
C ALA A 97 -3.76 4.61 1.11
N GLN A 98 -3.12 4.69 2.27
CA GLN A 98 -3.01 5.90 3.07
C GLN A 98 -1.52 6.20 3.27
N ALA A 99 -1.07 7.34 2.75
CA ALA A 99 0.31 7.81 2.84
C ALA A 99 0.40 8.95 3.84
N GLY A 100 1.39 8.90 4.74
CA GLY A 100 1.68 9.95 5.70
C GLY A 100 3.16 10.31 5.71
N ALA A 101 3.48 11.54 6.15
CA ALA A 101 4.86 11.92 6.44
C ALA A 101 5.48 10.99 7.51
N PRO A 102 6.77 10.63 7.39
CA PRO A 102 7.45 9.77 8.36
C PRO A 102 7.61 10.38 9.75
#